data_AF-A0AAV0CVT8-F1
#
_entry.id   AF-A0AAV0CVT8-F1
#
_cell.length_a   1.000
_cell.length_b   1.000
_cell.length_c   1.000
_cell.angle_alpha   90.00
_cell.angle_beta   90.00
_cell.angle_gamma   90.00
#
_symmetry.space_group_name_H-M   'P 1'
#
loop_
_entity.id
_entity.type
_entity.pdbx_description
1 polymer ?
#
loop_
_entity_poly.entity_id
_entity_poly.type
_entity_poly.pdbx_seq_one_letter_code
_entity_poly.pdbx_strand_id
1 'polypeptide(L)'
;MSILYSSFLYPNNAKFHFPKYKSYLSPPKPLFITCARRTKRVGKLRYPSEKKKLKLQHKTELDLEKKFEGIWRLSNLGVSALSDPGKDFIYISDALLQEIAKVLEFPVASMLPPEAFTVVRKSFDARKLQKEPKFIYTVDMDVSKLLRIEPRTWDFISELEPRAGLLEHILDSRVSEDIMGIVHSCRLPNIRKPKIGVVGSGPAGLFASLVLAEFGADVTLLERGEAVEQRGRDIGALVVRRMLEEESNFCFGEGGAGTWSDGKLVTRIGRNSSSVLAVLKTLVRFGAPKKILVDGKPHLGTDKLVPLLQNFRRHLQELGVTIKFGTRVDDLLVENGFVVGVKVSNLIDKQKLVYDAVVLAVGHSARDTYEMLLSHNVNLSQKDFSIGLRVEHPQELINAIQYSELAEEVNNGRGRVPVADYKVTDYLNTNRLQSPSPIGRNCYSFCMCPGGQG
;
A
#
# COMPACT_ATOMS: atom_id res chain seq x y z
N MET A 1 -2.23 13.91 49.89
CA MET A 1 -0.79 13.86 50.21
C MET A 1 -0.06 14.38 48.98
N SER A 2 0.43 15.61 49.08
CA SER A 2 1.02 16.40 48.00
C SER A 2 2.37 15.82 47.57
N ILE A 3 2.61 15.59 46.29
CA ILE A 3 3.93 15.25 45.76
C ILE A 3 4.44 16.45 44.96
N LEU A 4 5.53 17.01 45.48
CA LEU A 4 6.26 18.18 45.00
C LEU A 4 6.96 17.91 43.66
N TYR A 5 6.88 18.89 42.76
CA TYR A 5 7.74 19.02 41.59
C TYR A 5 9.18 19.31 42.02
N SER A 6 10.16 18.48 41.61
CA SER A 6 11.57 18.86 41.62
C SER A 6 11.97 19.36 40.22
N SER A 7 12.15 20.67 40.10
CA SER A 7 12.75 21.32 38.94
C SER A 7 14.27 21.10 38.91
N PHE A 8 14.75 20.27 37.99
CA PHE A 8 16.17 20.29 37.59
C PHE A 8 16.35 21.34 36.49
N LEU A 9 16.90 22.49 36.89
CA LEU A 9 17.42 23.53 36.00
C LEU A 9 18.69 23.00 35.31
N TYR A 10 18.65 22.82 33.99
CA TYR A 10 19.86 22.75 33.16
C TYR A 10 20.15 24.15 32.59
N PRO A 11 21.43 24.57 32.54
CA PRO A 11 21.80 25.91 32.12
C PRO A 11 21.61 26.13 30.61
N ASN A 12 21.12 27.32 30.28
CA ASN A 12 21.02 27.87 28.93
C ASN A 12 22.39 27.95 28.22
N ASN A 13 22.31 27.87 26.88
CA ASN A 13 23.24 28.37 25.86
C ASN A 13 24.24 27.39 25.23
N ALA A 14 23.81 26.74 24.15
CA ALA A 14 24.63 26.61 22.95
C ALA A 14 23.89 27.28 21.78
N LYS A 15 24.34 28.47 21.37
CA LYS A 15 23.86 29.17 20.18
C LYS A 15 24.27 28.35 18.95
N PHE A 16 23.35 27.58 18.37
CA PHE A 16 23.56 27.01 17.05
C PHE A 16 23.48 28.12 16.00
N HIS A 17 24.62 28.47 15.41
CA HIS A 17 24.69 29.36 14.25
C HIS A 17 24.27 28.58 13.00
N PHE A 18 23.10 28.90 12.45
CA PHE A 18 22.75 28.49 11.09
C PHE A 18 23.61 29.26 10.08
N PRO A 19 24.21 28.59 9.08
CA PRO A 19 24.91 29.29 7.99
C PRO A 19 23.93 30.17 7.22
N LYS A 20 24.26 31.46 7.05
CA LYS A 20 23.54 32.34 6.13
C LYS A 20 23.82 31.88 4.70
N TYR A 21 22.79 31.43 4.00
CA TYR A 21 22.86 31.13 2.57
C TYR A 21 23.29 32.38 1.79
N LYS A 22 24.38 32.28 1.03
CA LYS A 22 24.76 33.29 0.03
C LYS A 22 23.71 33.29 -1.08
N SER A 23 23.23 34.47 -1.45
CA SER A 23 22.40 34.69 -2.62
C SER A 23 23.16 34.25 -3.88
N TYR A 24 22.68 33.21 -4.56
CA TYR A 24 23.23 32.81 -5.84
C TYR A 24 22.83 33.81 -6.94
N LEU A 25 23.84 34.19 -7.73
CA LEU A 25 23.75 34.99 -8.94
C LEU A 25 22.73 34.41 -9.93
N SER A 26 22.14 35.31 -10.71
CA SER A 26 21.18 35.07 -11.80
C SER A 26 21.44 33.79 -12.61
N PRO A 27 20.44 32.92 -12.82
CA PRO A 27 20.63 31.67 -13.55
C PRO A 27 20.85 31.90 -15.06
N PRO A 28 21.72 31.12 -15.72
CA PRO A 28 21.76 31.06 -17.17
C PRO A 28 20.46 30.47 -17.74
N LYS A 29 20.18 30.73 -19.02
CA LYS A 29 18.93 30.39 -19.72
C LYS A 29 18.46 28.95 -19.45
N PRO A 30 17.19 28.72 -19.09
CA PRO A 30 16.68 27.40 -18.73
C PRO A 30 16.65 26.45 -19.94
N LEU A 31 17.28 25.29 -19.80
CA LEU A 31 17.07 24.14 -20.67
C LEU A 31 15.77 23.44 -20.25
N PHE A 32 14.74 23.50 -21.08
CA PHE A 32 13.48 22.81 -20.84
C PHE A 32 13.64 21.33 -21.14
N ILE A 33 13.72 20.49 -20.09
CA ILE A 33 13.65 19.05 -20.23
C ILE A 33 12.17 18.64 -20.33
N THR A 34 11.77 18.19 -21.51
CA THR A 34 10.41 17.71 -21.76
C THR A 34 10.19 16.35 -21.12
N CYS A 35 9.59 16.33 -19.92
CA CYS A 35 8.98 15.13 -19.38
C CYS A 35 7.80 14.71 -20.27
N ALA A 36 7.66 13.41 -20.55
CA ALA A 36 6.51 12.86 -21.27
C ALA A 36 5.21 13.42 -20.64
N ARG A 37 4.31 13.91 -21.50
CA ARG A 37 3.12 14.66 -21.11
C ARG A 37 2.37 13.91 -20.00
N ARG A 38 2.11 14.62 -18.89
CA ARG A 38 1.16 14.22 -17.85
C ARG A 38 -0.13 13.75 -18.54
N THR A 39 -0.43 12.46 -18.46
CA THR A 39 -1.83 12.05 -18.37
C THR A 39 -2.38 12.80 -17.15
N LYS A 40 -3.31 13.72 -17.38
CA LYS A 40 -3.98 14.46 -16.30
C LYS A 40 -4.42 13.42 -15.27
N ARG A 41 -3.85 13.46 -14.06
CA ARG A 41 -4.37 12.69 -12.93
C ARG A 41 -5.78 13.20 -12.64
N VAL A 42 -6.78 12.55 -13.21
CA VAL A 42 -8.20 12.77 -12.91
C VAL A 42 -8.52 12.06 -11.60
N GLY A 43 -7.91 12.51 -10.51
CA GLY A 43 -7.88 11.71 -9.28
C GLY A 43 -7.74 12.56 -8.05
N LYS A 44 -8.63 13.55 -7.87
CA LYS A 44 -8.95 14.23 -6.59
C LYS A 44 -9.99 15.34 -6.81
N LEU A 45 -11.20 14.99 -7.25
CA LEU A 45 -12.28 15.99 -7.41
C LEU A 45 -13.67 15.46 -7.04
N ARG A 46 -13.81 14.54 -6.08
CA ARG A 46 -15.17 14.21 -5.56
C ARG A 46 -15.15 13.91 -4.07
N TYR A 47 -15.95 14.67 -3.31
CA TYR A 47 -16.19 14.44 -1.89
C TYR A 47 -17.00 13.14 -1.67
N PRO A 48 -16.89 12.47 -0.49
CA PRO A 48 -17.64 11.25 -0.18
C PRO A 48 -19.17 11.40 -0.34
N SER A 49 -19.71 12.59 -0.07
CA SER A 49 -21.12 12.94 -0.26
C SER A 49 -21.55 12.98 -1.72
N GLU A 50 -20.68 13.44 -2.62
CA GLU A 50 -20.93 13.49 -4.07
C GLU A 50 -20.85 12.09 -4.71
N LYS A 51 -19.95 11.22 -4.23
CA LYS A 51 -19.96 9.80 -4.59
C LYS A 51 -21.26 9.11 -4.17
N LYS A 52 -21.83 9.49 -3.02
CA LYS A 52 -23.10 8.96 -2.53
C LYS A 52 -24.28 9.46 -3.39
N LYS A 53 -24.26 10.72 -3.82
CA LYS A 53 -25.25 11.33 -4.72
C LYS A 53 -25.23 10.72 -6.13
N LEU A 54 -24.05 10.50 -6.70
CA LEU A 54 -23.88 9.84 -8.01
C LEU A 54 -24.26 8.35 -7.99
N LYS A 55 -24.08 7.68 -6.85
CA LYS A 55 -24.61 6.32 -6.64
C LYS A 55 -26.13 6.28 -6.52
N LEU A 56 -26.73 7.32 -5.93
CA LEU A 56 -28.19 7.47 -5.87
C LEU A 56 -28.81 7.75 -7.25
N GLN A 57 -28.06 8.40 -8.14
CA GLN A 57 -28.47 8.67 -9.53
C GLN A 57 -28.34 7.46 -10.47
N HIS A 58 -27.60 6.41 -10.09
CA HIS A 58 -27.59 5.11 -10.79
C HIS A 58 -28.61 4.16 -10.15
N LYS A 59 -29.87 4.60 -10.06
CA LYS A 59 -31.00 3.69 -9.89
C LYS A 59 -31.39 3.22 -11.29
N THR A 60 -30.51 2.43 -11.91
CA THR A 60 -30.78 1.80 -13.19
C THR A 60 -31.64 0.59 -12.90
N GLU A 61 -32.86 0.52 -13.45
CA GLU A 61 -33.61 -0.75 -13.52
C GLU A 61 -32.68 -1.78 -14.15
N LEU A 62 -32.28 -2.76 -13.34
CA LEU A 62 -31.44 -3.84 -13.80
C LEU A 62 -32.36 -4.83 -14.53
N ASP A 63 -32.06 -5.07 -15.80
CA ASP A 63 -32.80 -6.03 -16.62
C ASP A 63 -32.87 -7.40 -15.94
N LEU A 64 -34.03 -8.06 -15.99
CA LEU A 64 -34.25 -9.34 -15.27
C LEU A 64 -33.24 -10.40 -15.71
N GLU A 65 -32.94 -10.49 -17.01
CA GLU A 65 -31.96 -11.45 -17.53
C GLU A 65 -30.55 -11.18 -16.97
N LYS A 66 -30.19 -9.91 -16.77
CA LYS A 66 -28.87 -9.51 -16.26
C LYS A 66 -28.67 -9.89 -14.81
N LYS A 67 -29.72 -10.01 -14.00
CA LYS A 67 -29.63 -10.42 -12.58
C LYS A 67 -29.03 -11.82 -12.41
N PHE A 68 -29.23 -12.68 -13.40
CA PHE A 68 -28.79 -14.08 -13.41
C PHE A 68 -27.36 -14.27 -13.95
N GLU A 69 -26.69 -13.18 -14.31
CA GLU A 69 -25.31 -13.20 -14.82
C GLU A 69 -24.36 -12.46 -13.86
N GLY A 70 -23.10 -12.87 -13.85
CA GLY A 70 -22.03 -12.20 -13.12
C GLY A 70 -22.06 -12.45 -11.61
N ILE A 71 -21.70 -11.41 -10.84
CA ILE A 71 -21.46 -11.50 -9.39
C ILE A 71 -22.37 -10.53 -8.63
N TRP A 72 -22.99 -11.01 -7.56
CA TRP A 72 -23.58 -10.15 -6.54
C TRP A 72 -22.62 -9.99 -5.37
N ARG A 73 -22.25 -8.74 -5.05
CA ARG A 73 -21.40 -8.41 -3.92
C ARG A 73 -22.24 -7.99 -2.72
N LEU A 74 -22.19 -8.80 -1.67
CA LEU A 74 -22.80 -8.55 -0.37
C LEU A 74 -21.77 -7.88 0.54
N SER A 75 -22.11 -6.73 1.12
CA SER A 75 -21.20 -5.92 1.95
C SER A 75 -21.79 -5.66 3.32
N ASN A 76 -20.93 -5.36 4.30
CA ASN A 76 -21.35 -4.99 5.65
C ASN A 76 -22.08 -6.12 6.39
N LEU A 77 -21.72 -7.37 6.09
CA LEU A 77 -22.22 -8.56 6.81
C LEU A 77 -21.48 -8.65 8.15
N GLY A 78 -22.19 -8.49 9.26
CA GLY A 78 -21.59 -8.38 10.59
C GLY A 78 -21.77 -9.62 11.43
N VAL A 79 -20.71 -10.42 11.57
CA VAL A 79 -20.69 -11.64 12.39
C VAL A 79 -20.12 -11.30 13.78
N SER A 80 -20.78 -11.77 14.85
CA SER A 80 -20.28 -11.59 16.22
C SER A 80 -18.86 -12.18 16.37
N ALA A 81 -17.98 -11.50 17.08
CA ALA A 81 -16.65 -12.03 17.40
C ALA A 81 -16.70 -13.37 18.14
N LEU A 82 -17.78 -13.62 18.90
CA LEU A 82 -17.96 -14.87 19.66
C LEU A 82 -18.33 -16.06 18.76
N SER A 83 -19.07 -15.83 17.68
CA SER A 83 -19.46 -16.88 16.73
C SER A 83 -18.50 -17.01 15.54
N ASP A 84 -17.68 -15.99 15.29
CA ASP A 84 -16.70 -16.02 14.20
C ASP A 84 -15.51 -16.94 14.50
N PRO A 85 -15.04 -17.75 13.55
CA PRO A 85 -13.87 -18.61 13.75
C PRO A 85 -12.54 -17.86 14.01
N GLY A 86 -12.52 -16.54 13.86
CA GLY A 86 -11.42 -15.66 14.25
C GLY A 86 -10.64 -15.10 13.06
N LYS A 87 -9.75 -14.15 13.34
CA LYS A 87 -9.06 -13.30 12.35
C LYS A 87 -8.39 -14.04 11.19
N ASP A 88 -7.84 -15.23 11.44
CA ASP A 88 -7.08 -15.98 10.43
C ASP A 88 -7.95 -16.88 9.55
N PHE A 89 -9.22 -17.07 9.91
CA PHE A 89 -10.19 -17.82 9.09
C PHE A 89 -10.80 -16.90 8.03
N ILE A 90 -10.58 -17.24 6.75
CA ILE A 90 -10.95 -16.41 5.59
C ILE A 90 -11.98 -17.08 4.67
N TYR A 91 -12.56 -18.20 5.09
CA TYR A 91 -13.57 -18.94 4.32
C TYR A 91 -14.99 -18.58 4.80
N ILE A 92 -15.99 -19.19 4.16
CA ILE A 92 -17.39 -19.07 4.57
C ILE A 92 -17.62 -19.94 5.81
N SER A 93 -17.95 -19.31 6.95
CA SER A 93 -18.35 -20.01 8.18
C SER A 93 -19.88 -20.11 8.26
N ASP A 94 -20.39 -21.00 9.10
CA ASP A 94 -21.84 -21.12 9.33
C ASP A 94 -22.47 -19.80 9.81
N ALA A 95 -21.77 -19.09 10.70
CA ALA A 95 -22.21 -17.80 11.20
C ALA A 95 -22.25 -16.73 10.09
N LEU A 96 -21.30 -16.76 9.14
CA LEU A 96 -21.33 -15.88 7.97
C LEU A 96 -22.44 -16.27 6.99
N LEU A 97 -22.67 -17.58 6.80
CA LEU A 97 -23.73 -18.10 5.94
C LEU A 97 -25.12 -17.68 6.44
N GLN A 98 -25.31 -17.61 7.77
CA GLN A 98 -26.52 -17.04 8.37
C GLN A 98 -26.72 -15.56 8.01
N GLU A 99 -25.66 -14.75 8.02
CA GLU A 99 -25.76 -13.34 7.63
C GLU A 99 -26.01 -13.19 6.11
N ILE A 100 -25.42 -14.06 5.29
CA ILE A 100 -25.71 -14.12 3.84
C ILE A 100 -27.19 -14.45 3.61
N ALA A 101 -27.71 -15.50 4.25
CA ALA A 101 -29.10 -15.93 4.11
C ALA A 101 -30.07 -14.82 4.50
N LYS A 102 -29.80 -14.07 5.57
CA LYS A 102 -30.61 -12.91 5.97
C LYS A 102 -30.65 -11.82 4.89
N VAL A 103 -29.54 -11.55 4.21
CA VAL A 103 -29.47 -10.51 3.16
C VAL A 103 -30.14 -10.97 1.87
N LEU A 104 -30.06 -12.27 1.55
CA LEU A 104 -30.74 -12.89 0.42
C LEU A 104 -32.20 -13.23 0.70
N GLU A 105 -32.67 -13.01 1.94
CA GLU A 105 -34.01 -13.41 2.40
C GLU A 105 -34.26 -14.92 2.20
N PHE A 106 -33.20 -15.73 2.28
CA PHE A 106 -33.22 -17.18 2.10
C PHE A 106 -33.55 -17.90 3.41
N PRO A 107 -34.50 -18.85 3.42
CA PRO A 107 -35.12 -19.34 4.66
C PRO A 107 -34.20 -20.20 5.53
N VAL A 108 -33.30 -20.99 4.93
CA VAL A 108 -32.46 -21.94 5.66
C VAL A 108 -31.00 -21.78 5.23
N ALA A 109 -30.20 -21.10 6.06
CA ALA A 109 -28.80 -20.81 5.73
C ALA A 109 -27.98 -22.06 5.36
N SER A 110 -28.19 -23.19 6.03
CA SER A 110 -27.46 -24.44 5.78
C SER A 110 -27.74 -25.09 4.42
N MET A 111 -28.78 -24.65 3.71
CA MET A 111 -29.07 -25.09 2.34
C MET A 111 -28.36 -24.24 1.28
N LEU A 112 -27.75 -23.10 1.66
CA LEU A 112 -26.92 -22.33 0.73
C LEU A 112 -25.56 -23.03 0.54
N PRO A 113 -25.13 -23.30 -0.71
CA PRO A 113 -23.84 -23.92 -0.97
C PRO A 113 -22.70 -22.92 -0.71
N PRO A 114 -21.83 -23.14 0.30
CA PRO A 114 -20.75 -22.21 0.62
C PRO A 114 -19.79 -21.97 -0.55
N GLU A 115 -19.67 -22.93 -1.47
CA GLU A 115 -18.80 -22.88 -2.64
C GLU A 115 -19.22 -21.79 -3.64
N ALA A 116 -20.48 -21.37 -3.63
CA ALA A 116 -20.97 -20.27 -4.46
C ALA A 116 -20.52 -18.89 -3.95
N PHE A 117 -19.94 -18.83 -2.75
CA PHE A 117 -19.57 -17.59 -2.08
C PHE A 117 -18.06 -17.50 -1.86
N THR A 118 -17.51 -16.30 -2.07
CA THR A 118 -16.08 -16.03 -1.84
C THR A 118 -15.93 -14.81 -0.96
N VAL A 119 -15.18 -14.93 0.13
CA VAL A 119 -14.86 -13.77 0.97
C VAL A 119 -13.87 -12.86 0.23
N VAL A 120 -14.28 -11.61 0.01
CA VAL A 120 -13.47 -10.57 -0.65
C VAL A 120 -12.84 -9.63 0.37
N ARG A 121 -13.50 -9.44 1.52
CA ARG A 121 -12.97 -8.61 2.60
C ARG A 121 -13.41 -9.12 3.96
N LYS A 122 -12.51 -9.12 4.93
CA LYS A 122 -12.78 -9.34 6.36
C LYS A 122 -12.12 -8.26 7.20
N SER A 123 -12.88 -7.57 8.03
CA SER A 123 -12.37 -6.49 8.90
C SER A 123 -12.88 -6.71 10.33
N PHE A 124 -12.08 -6.39 11.34
CA PHE A 124 -12.55 -6.40 12.72
C PHE A 124 -13.00 -5.01 13.15
N ASP A 125 -14.22 -4.90 13.70
CA ASP A 125 -14.79 -3.66 14.22
C ASP A 125 -15.06 -3.80 15.72
N ALA A 126 -14.27 -3.06 16.51
CA ALA A 126 -14.43 -2.93 17.96
C ALA A 126 -14.51 -1.45 18.39
N ARG A 127 -14.92 -0.55 17.49
CA ARG A 127 -14.83 0.91 17.72
C ARG A 127 -15.76 1.44 18.83
N LYS A 128 -16.75 0.66 19.26
CA LYS A 128 -17.77 1.09 20.23
C LYS A 128 -17.73 0.16 21.42
N LEU A 129 -17.20 0.64 22.55
CA LEU A 129 -17.15 -0.07 23.83
C LEU A 129 -18.50 -0.68 24.27
N GLN A 130 -19.62 -0.03 23.91
CA GLN A 130 -20.98 -0.50 24.26
C GLN A 130 -21.63 -1.41 23.20
N LYS A 131 -20.98 -1.68 22.08
CA LYS A 131 -21.49 -2.61 21.07
C LYS A 131 -20.65 -3.86 21.05
N GLU A 132 -21.32 -4.98 20.87
CA GLU A 132 -20.65 -6.25 20.63
C GLU A 132 -19.66 -6.11 19.45
N PRO A 133 -18.40 -6.53 19.63
CA PRO A 133 -17.38 -6.52 18.59
C PRO A 133 -17.73 -7.51 17.49
N LYS A 134 -17.48 -7.12 16.23
CA LYS A 134 -17.88 -7.90 15.06
C LYS A 134 -16.80 -8.01 14.02
N PHE A 135 -16.77 -9.13 13.32
CA PHE A 135 -16.14 -9.23 12.02
C PHE A 135 -17.10 -8.76 10.94
N ILE A 136 -16.65 -7.80 10.15
CA ILE A 136 -17.39 -7.24 9.04
C ILE A 136 -16.84 -7.83 7.74
N TYR A 137 -17.73 -8.49 7.00
CA TYR A 137 -17.42 -9.18 5.76
C TYR A 137 -17.95 -8.45 4.52
N THR A 138 -17.24 -8.67 3.42
CA THR A 138 -17.73 -8.50 2.06
C THR A 138 -17.55 -9.83 1.33
N VAL A 139 -18.60 -10.31 0.70
CA VAL A 139 -18.68 -11.61 0.04
C VAL A 139 -19.18 -11.42 -1.39
N ASP A 140 -18.56 -12.12 -2.33
CA ASP A 140 -19.03 -12.25 -3.70
C ASP A 140 -19.81 -13.55 -3.85
N MET A 141 -21.00 -13.46 -4.43
CA MET A 141 -21.86 -14.58 -4.83
C MET A 141 -21.77 -14.75 -6.34
N ASP A 142 -21.26 -15.91 -6.78
CA ASP A 142 -21.24 -16.32 -8.19
C ASP A 142 -22.61 -16.92 -8.56
N VAL A 143 -23.37 -16.21 -9.39
CA VAL A 143 -24.76 -16.55 -9.69
C VAL A 143 -24.86 -17.85 -10.49
N SER A 144 -24.00 -18.02 -11.50
CA SER A 144 -23.99 -19.22 -12.34
C SER A 144 -23.59 -20.46 -11.53
N LYS A 145 -22.65 -20.31 -10.59
CA LYS A 145 -22.27 -21.39 -9.67
C LYS A 145 -23.37 -21.71 -8.67
N LEU A 146 -24.04 -20.70 -8.11
CA LEU A 146 -25.14 -20.88 -7.17
C LEU A 146 -26.29 -21.65 -7.81
N LEU A 147 -26.80 -21.17 -8.95
CA LEU A 147 -27.92 -21.79 -9.67
C LEU A 147 -27.64 -23.22 -10.14
N ARG A 148 -26.37 -23.53 -10.44
CA ARG A 148 -25.96 -24.89 -10.83
C ARG A 148 -26.04 -25.87 -9.65
N ILE A 149 -25.74 -25.41 -8.44
CA ILE A 149 -25.70 -26.26 -7.23
C ILE A 149 -27.08 -26.31 -6.56
N GLU A 150 -27.74 -25.17 -6.43
CA GLU A 150 -29.07 -25.03 -5.82
C GLU A 150 -30.00 -24.24 -6.75
N PRO A 151 -30.66 -24.89 -7.72
CA PRO A 151 -31.54 -24.22 -8.68
C PRO A 151 -32.71 -23.46 -8.03
N ARG A 152 -33.14 -23.85 -6.81
CA ARG A 152 -34.24 -23.16 -6.10
C ARG A 152 -33.88 -21.76 -5.66
N THR A 153 -32.60 -21.36 -5.72
CA THR A 153 -32.22 -19.96 -5.44
C THR A 153 -32.70 -18.99 -6.52
N TRP A 154 -33.26 -19.49 -7.64
CA TRP A 154 -33.72 -18.66 -8.76
C TRP A 154 -34.75 -17.62 -8.34
N ASP A 155 -35.76 -18.01 -7.55
CA ASP A 155 -36.81 -17.10 -7.09
C ASP A 155 -36.21 -15.93 -6.30
N PHE A 156 -35.28 -16.23 -5.39
CA PHE A 156 -34.59 -15.23 -4.57
C PHE A 156 -33.74 -14.28 -5.42
N ILE A 157 -33.01 -14.79 -6.41
CA ILE A 157 -32.19 -13.95 -7.31
C ILE A 157 -33.08 -13.02 -8.14
N SER A 158 -34.26 -13.47 -8.55
CA SER A 158 -35.21 -12.66 -9.32
C SER A 158 -35.67 -11.41 -8.54
N GLU A 159 -35.81 -11.55 -7.22
CA GLU A 159 -36.23 -10.51 -6.28
C GLU A 159 -35.07 -9.61 -5.81
N LEU A 160 -33.81 -9.98 -6.08
CA LEU A 160 -32.67 -9.16 -5.67
C LEU A 160 -32.67 -7.81 -6.40
N GLU A 161 -32.47 -6.76 -5.62
CA GLU A 161 -32.32 -5.39 -6.09
C GLU A 161 -31.04 -4.77 -5.51
N PRO A 162 -30.31 -3.96 -6.30
CA PRO A 162 -29.14 -3.25 -5.78
C PRO A 162 -29.49 -2.34 -4.60
N ARG A 163 -28.89 -2.60 -3.43
CA ARG A 163 -29.04 -1.80 -2.21
C ARG A 163 -27.71 -1.16 -1.87
N ALA A 164 -27.56 0.15 -2.09
CA ALA A 164 -26.27 0.85 -1.99
C ALA A 164 -25.55 0.60 -0.65
N GLY A 165 -24.36 -0.02 -0.71
CA GLY A 165 -23.54 -0.34 0.46
C GLY A 165 -23.85 -1.67 1.14
N LEU A 166 -24.86 -2.40 0.65
CA LEU A 166 -25.24 -3.74 1.11
C LEU A 166 -25.20 -4.76 -0.04
N LEU A 167 -25.84 -4.48 -1.17
CA LEU A 167 -25.92 -5.33 -2.36
C LEU A 167 -25.51 -4.51 -3.60
N GLU A 168 -24.46 -4.95 -4.30
CA GLU A 168 -24.01 -4.37 -5.57
C GLU A 168 -23.90 -5.49 -6.63
N HIS A 169 -24.53 -5.32 -7.79
CA HIS A 169 -24.44 -6.28 -8.90
C HIS A 169 -23.32 -5.89 -9.88
N ILE A 170 -22.53 -6.88 -10.31
CA ILE A 170 -21.32 -6.70 -11.12
C ILE A 170 -21.40 -7.64 -12.34
N LEU A 171 -21.78 -7.08 -13.48
CA LEU A 171 -21.96 -7.77 -14.76
C LEU A 171 -20.64 -8.07 -15.49
N ASP A 172 -19.67 -7.16 -15.38
CA ASP A 172 -18.44 -7.24 -16.16
C ASP A 172 -17.30 -7.64 -15.23
N SER A 173 -16.97 -8.94 -15.23
CA SER A 173 -15.71 -9.42 -14.67
C SER A 173 -14.55 -9.17 -15.64
N ARG A 174 -14.44 -7.97 -16.22
CA ARG A 174 -13.13 -7.38 -16.51
C ARG A 174 -12.39 -7.05 -15.20
N VAL A 175 -12.35 -8.02 -14.29
CA VAL A 175 -11.28 -8.12 -13.32
C VAL A 175 -10.09 -8.51 -14.18
N SER A 176 -9.38 -7.54 -14.72
CA SER A 176 -8.02 -7.78 -15.17
C SER A 176 -7.31 -8.43 -14.01
N GLU A 177 -7.10 -9.74 -14.09
CA GLU A 177 -6.62 -10.55 -12.97
C GLU A 177 -5.16 -10.28 -12.67
N ASP A 178 -4.47 -9.72 -13.65
CA ASP A 178 -3.08 -9.31 -13.61
C ASP A 178 -2.93 -7.83 -13.97
N ILE A 179 -1.72 -7.32 -13.80
CA ILE A 179 -1.37 -5.94 -14.13
C ILE A 179 -1.44 -5.74 -15.66
N MET A 180 -1.23 -6.79 -16.44
CA MET A 180 -1.16 -6.75 -17.90
C MET A 180 -2.50 -6.44 -18.55
N GLY A 181 -3.60 -7.02 -18.09
CA GLY A 181 -4.93 -6.72 -18.62
C GLY A 181 -5.41 -5.29 -18.31
N ILE A 182 -4.79 -4.59 -17.34
CA ILE A 182 -5.05 -3.17 -17.08
C ILE A 182 -4.38 -2.30 -18.16
N VAL A 183 -3.25 -2.75 -18.68
CA VAL A 183 -2.38 -2.00 -19.60
C VAL A 183 -2.55 -2.50 -21.05
N HIS A 184 -3.49 -3.41 -21.30
CA HIS A 184 -3.70 -4.12 -22.57
C HIS A 184 -3.92 -3.23 -23.81
N SER A 185 -4.18 -1.93 -23.61
CA SER A 185 -4.27 -0.91 -24.67
C SER A 185 -2.91 -0.44 -25.23
N CYS A 186 -1.78 -0.94 -24.72
CA CYS A 186 -0.44 -0.47 -25.09
C CYS A 186 0.49 -1.59 -25.58
N ARG A 187 0.04 -2.49 -26.47
CA ARG A 187 1.00 -3.36 -27.19
C ARG A 187 1.80 -2.50 -28.16
N LEU A 188 3.12 -2.43 -27.97
CA LEU A 188 4.02 -1.71 -28.86
C LEU A 188 4.08 -2.43 -30.22
N PRO A 189 3.73 -1.79 -31.33
CA PRO A 189 3.79 -2.38 -32.67
C PRO A 189 5.23 -2.43 -33.26
N ASN A 190 6.27 -2.20 -32.45
CA ASN A 190 7.61 -1.90 -32.95
C ASN A 190 8.53 -3.14 -33.06
N ILE A 191 9.28 -3.19 -34.15
CA ILE A 191 10.29 -4.20 -34.52
C ILE A 191 11.51 -4.19 -33.56
N ARG A 192 11.73 -3.08 -32.82
CA ARG A 192 12.84 -2.89 -31.86
C ARG A 192 12.32 -2.79 -30.43
N LYS A 193 12.93 -3.55 -29.52
CA LYS A 193 12.67 -3.47 -28.06
C LYS A 193 13.23 -2.14 -27.52
N PRO A 194 12.40 -1.27 -26.90
CA PRO A 194 12.91 -0.05 -26.27
C PRO A 194 13.78 -0.42 -25.06
N LYS A 195 14.94 0.22 -24.94
CA LYS A 195 15.88 0.02 -23.84
C LYS A 195 15.59 0.99 -22.71
N ILE A 196 15.19 0.48 -21.55
CA ILE A 196 14.69 1.30 -20.45
C ILE A 196 15.54 1.08 -19.19
N GLY A 197 16.07 2.17 -18.65
CA GLY A 197 16.73 2.18 -17.35
C GLY A 197 15.72 2.47 -16.23
N VAL A 198 15.58 1.58 -15.27
CA VAL A 198 14.77 1.81 -14.05
C VAL A 198 15.72 2.03 -12.88
N VAL A 199 15.61 3.17 -12.20
CA VAL A 199 16.51 3.57 -11.11
C VAL A 199 15.79 3.43 -9.77
N GLY A 200 16.28 2.53 -8.93
CA GLY A 200 15.73 2.16 -7.63
C GLY A 200 14.87 0.89 -7.71
N SER A 201 15.14 -0.06 -6.83
CA SER A 201 14.46 -1.36 -6.71
C SER A 201 13.46 -1.42 -5.54
N GLY A 202 12.94 -0.26 -5.13
CA GLY A 202 11.77 -0.19 -4.26
C GLY A 202 10.50 -0.71 -4.94
N PRO A 203 9.33 -0.71 -4.27
CA PRO A 203 8.09 -1.23 -4.84
C PRO A 203 7.72 -0.58 -6.18
N ALA A 204 7.92 0.74 -6.32
CA ALA A 204 7.65 1.42 -7.58
C ALA A 204 8.54 0.93 -8.73
N GLY A 205 9.84 0.71 -8.47
CA GLY A 205 10.80 0.24 -9.46
C GLY A 205 10.58 -1.22 -9.84
N LEU A 206 10.37 -2.11 -8.86
CA LEU A 206 10.09 -3.52 -9.12
C LEU A 206 8.85 -3.72 -9.99
N PHE A 207 7.76 -3.03 -9.67
CA PHE A 207 6.53 -3.11 -10.47
C PHE A 207 6.68 -2.43 -11.84
N ALA A 208 7.44 -1.33 -11.94
CA ALA A 208 7.75 -0.73 -13.24
C ALA A 208 8.55 -1.69 -14.12
N SER A 209 9.61 -2.31 -13.59
CA SER A 209 10.42 -3.31 -14.30
C SER A 209 9.59 -4.52 -14.72
N LEU A 210 8.72 -5.03 -13.84
CA LEU A 210 7.83 -6.15 -14.16
C LEU A 210 6.96 -5.85 -15.37
N VAL A 211 6.22 -4.73 -15.31
CA VAL A 211 5.31 -4.35 -16.38
C VAL A 211 6.08 -4.10 -17.67
N LEU A 212 7.15 -3.29 -17.64
CA LEU A 212 7.92 -2.98 -18.84
C LEU A 212 8.50 -4.24 -19.51
N ALA A 213 8.97 -5.21 -18.71
CA ALA A 213 9.49 -6.47 -19.21
C ALA A 213 8.39 -7.37 -19.79
N GLU A 214 7.23 -7.49 -19.11
CA GLU A 214 6.07 -8.23 -19.62
C GLU A 214 5.52 -7.60 -20.93
N PHE A 215 5.73 -6.29 -21.14
CA PHE A 215 5.46 -5.58 -22.40
C PHE A 215 6.56 -5.73 -23.47
N GLY A 216 7.65 -6.44 -23.17
CA GLY A 216 8.73 -6.76 -24.12
C GLY A 216 9.84 -5.71 -24.23
N ALA A 217 9.93 -4.74 -23.32
CA ALA A 217 11.04 -3.80 -23.27
C ALA A 217 12.34 -4.48 -22.80
N ASP A 218 13.49 -3.98 -23.24
CA ASP A 218 14.80 -4.34 -22.70
C ASP A 218 15.08 -3.50 -21.45
N VAL A 219 14.86 -4.08 -20.27
CA VAL A 219 14.89 -3.36 -19.00
C VAL A 219 16.20 -3.62 -18.26
N THR A 220 16.85 -2.54 -17.82
CA THR A 220 17.91 -2.60 -16.80
C THR A 220 17.44 -1.93 -15.52
N LEU A 221 17.38 -2.68 -14.42
CA LEU A 221 17.10 -2.18 -13.07
C LEU A 221 18.43 -1.87 -12.36
N LEU A 222 18.62 -0.61 -12.00
CA LEU A 222 19.79 -0.08 -11.30
C LEU A 222 19.42 0.19 -9.84
N GLU A 223 20.13 -0.42 -8.89
CA GLU A 223 19.95 -0.21 -7.46
C GLU A 223 21.29 0.18 -6.83
N ARG A 224 21.28 1.27 -6.06
CA ARG A 224 22.48 1.79 -5.38
C ARG A 224 22.94 0.85 -4.27
N GLY A 225 21.99 0.27 -3.55
CA GLY A 225 22.28 -0.67 -2.48
C GLY A 225 22.37 -2.11 -2.93
N GLU A 226 22.45 -2.99 -1.93
CA GLU A 226 22.73 -4.39 -2.14
C GLU A 226 21.47 -5.25 -2.33
N ALA A 227 21.70 -6.44 -2.86
CA ALA A 227 20.74 -7.54 -2.84
C ALA A 227 20.27 -7.83 -1.40
N VAL A 228 19.02 -8.28 -1.24
CA VAL A 228 18.34 -8.38 0.06
C VAL A 228 19.11 -9.22 1.08
N GLU A 229 19.85 -10.23 0.63
CA GLU A 229 20.66 -11.11 1.48
C GLU A 229 21.89 -10.40 2.06
N GLN A 230 22.60 -9.62 1.25
CA GLN A 230 23.75 -8.83 1.71
C GLN A 230 23.27 -7.63 2.52
N ARG A 231 22.24 -6.93 2.04
CA ARG A 231 21.59 -5.83 2.75
C ARG A 231 21.13 -6.22 4.15
N GLY A 232 20.63 -7.45 4.32
CA GLY A 232 20.29 -7.99 5.64
C GLY A 232 21.48 -8.12 6.59
N ARG A 233 22.67 -8.46 6.07
CA ARG A 233 23.91 -8.47 6.87
C ARG A 233 24.31 -7.05 7.28
N ASP A 234 24.22 -6.10 6.35
CA ASP A 234 24.59 -4.70 6.60
C ASP A 234 23.67 -4.06 7.66
N ILE A 235 22.36 -4.32 7.56
CA ILE A 235 21.39 -3.89 8.57
C ILE A 235 21.64 -4.59 9.91
N GLY A 236 21.99 -5.89 9.91
CA GLY A 236 22.39 -6.60 11.12
C GLY A 236 23.61 -5.96 11.79
N ALA A 237 24.63 -5.58 11.01
CA ALA A 237 25.81 -4.88 11.50
C ALA A 237 25.46 -3.49 12.06
N LEU A 238 24.54 -2.75 11.44
CA LEU A 238 24.04 -1.49 11.96
C LEU A 238 23.33 -1.67 13.31
N VAL A 239 22.43 -2.65 13.40
CA VAL A 239 21.62 -2.88 14.61
C VAL A 239 22.49 -3.35 15.77
N VAL A 240 23.38 -4.31 15.55
CA VAL A 240 24.17 -4.96 16.60
C VAL A 240 25.47 -4.22 16.90
N ARG A 241 26.17 -3.76 15.86
CA ARG A 241 27.54 -3.19 15.98
C ARG A 241 27.59 -1.69 15.75
N ARG A 242 26.46 -1.04 15.45
CA ARG A 242 26.37 0.40 15.13
C ARG A 242 27.22 0.82 13.93
N MET A 243 27.44 -0.12 13.00
CA MET A 243 28.18 0.14 11.75
C MET A 243 27.19 0.42 10.63
N LEU A 244 27.15 1.66 10.16
CA LEU A 244 26.28 2.07 9.04
C LEU A 244 27.03 1.89 7.72
N GLU A 245 26.41 1.18 6.79
CA GLU A 245 26.74 1.23 5.36
C GLU A 245 25.81 2.24 4.67
N GLU A 246 26.38 3.29 4.07
CA GLU A 246 25.61 4.44 3.56
C GLU A 246 24.82 4.10 2.30
N GLU A 247 25.31 3.13 1.52
CA GLU A 247 24.65 2.69 0.29
C GLU A 247 23.73 1.46 0.52
N SER A 248 23.87 0.75 1.65
CA SER A 248 23.10 -0.45 1.99
C SER A 248 22.54 -0.37 3.41
N ASN A 249 21.31 0.12 3.54
CA ASN A 249 20.69 0.40 4.84
C ASN A 249 19.15 0.32 4.77
N PHE A 250 18.46 0.79 5.81
CA PHE A 250 17.00 0.80 5.85
C PHE A 250 16.33 1.52 4.68
N CYS A 251 17.00 2.47 4.03
CA CYS A 251 16.47 3.19 2.87
C CYS A 251 16.83 2.55 1.53
N PHE A 252 18.07 2.06 1.39
CA PHE A 252 18.69 1.71 0.10
C PHE A 252 19.03 0.24 -0.04
N GLY A 253 18.86 -0.29 -1.25
CA GLY A 253 19.01 -1.69 -1.63
C GLY A 253 17.67 -2.38 -1.94
N GLU A 254 17.71 -3.70 -2.16
CA GLU A 254 16.59 -4.46 -2.73
C GLU A 254 15.27 -4.33 -1.95
N GLY A 255 14.20 -3.94 -2.64
CA GLY A 255 12.88 -3.67 -2.05
C GLY A 255 12.74 -2.29 -1.38
N GLY A 256 13.82 -1.49 -1.36
CA GLY A 256 13.85 -0.12 -0.85
C GLY A 256 13.43 -0.02 0.62
N ALA A 257 12.79 1.09 1.00
CA ALA A 257 12.36 1.33 2.38
C ALA A 257 11.25 0.38 2.89
N GLY A 258 10.64 -0.41 2.01
CA GLY A 258 9.57 -1.34 2.38
C GLY A 258 10.05 -2.62 3.06
N THR A 259 11.30 -3.03 2.82
CA THR A 259 11.80 -4.38 3.14
C THR A 259 11.90 -4.68 4.63
N TRP A 260 12.40 -3.75 5.44
CA TRP A 260 12.48 -3.87 6.91
C TRP A 260 11.35 -3.09 7.58
N SER A 261 10.11 -3.39 7.19
CA SER A 261 8.91 -2.79 7.78
C SER A 261 7.93 -3.87 8.23
N ASP A 262 6.84 -3.44 8.88
CA ASP A 262 5.69 -4.31 9.19
C ASP A 262 4.93 -4.74 7.90
N GLY A 263 5.31 -4.18 6.74
CA GLY A 263 4.74 -4.59 5.44
C GLY A 263 3.26 -4.25 5.31
N LYS A 264 2.80 -3.17 5.96
CA LYS A 264 1.40 -2.72 5.91
C LYS A 264 1.00 -2.26 4.52
N LEU A 265 -0.02 -2.89 3.96
CA LEU A 265 -0.55 -2.61 2.64
C LEU A 265 -1.76 -1.68 2.75
N VAL A 266 -1.50 -0.41 3.13
CA VAL A 266 -2.55 0.59 3.33
C VAL A 266 -2.95 1.29 2.03
N THR A 267 -4.25 1.30 1.71
CA THR A 267 -4.82 2.15 0.66
C THR A 267 -5.84 3.12 1.23
N ARG A 268 -5.74 4.40 0.85
CA ARG A 268 -6.71 5.45 1.21
C ARG A 268 -7.81 5.63 0.15
N ILE A 269 -7.85 4.77 -0.87
CA ILE A 269 -8.77 4.90 -2.02
C ILE A 269 -10.19 4.38 -1.66
N GLY A 270 -10.35 3.74 -0.49
CA GLY A 270 -11.64 3.35 0.08
C GLY A 270 -12.31 2.13 -0.58
N ARG A 271 -11.82 1.69 -1.74
CA ARG A 271 -12.11 0.40 -2.38
C ARG A 271 -10.80 -0.15 -2.95
N ASN A 272 -10.62 -1.47 -2.92
CA ASN A 272 -9.57 -2.14 -3.69
C ASN A 272 -9.96 -1.99 -5.16
N SER A 273 -9.42 -0.97 -5.84
CA SER A 273 -9.55 -0.86 -7.29
C SER A 273 -8.90 -2.06 -7.96
N SER A 274 -9.25 -2.33 -9.21
CA SER A 274 -8.60 -3.38 -10.01
C SER A 274 -7.07 -3.30 -9.94
N SER A 275 -6.49 -2.09 -9.99
CA SER A 275 -5.04 -1.89 -9.85
C SER A 275 -4.49 -2.28 -8.48
N VAL A 276 -5.21 -1.99 -7.39
CA VAL A 276 -4.78 -2.42 -6.04
C VAL A 276 -4.84 -3.94 -5.95
N LEU A 277 -5.91 -4.55 -6.43
CA LEU A 277 -6.05 -6.01 -6.42
C LEU A 277 -4.97 -6.68 -7.26
N ALA A 278 -4.65 -6.14 -8.45
CA ALA A 278 -3.58 -6.64 -9.29
C ALA A 278 -2.23 -6.60 -8.56
N VAL A 279 -1.90 -5.50 -7.87
CA VAL A 279 -0.68 -5.42 -7.04
C VAL A 279 -0.68 -6.49 -5.94
N LEU A 280 -1.79 -6.65 -5.21
CA LEU A 280 -1.88 -7.66 -4.14
C LEU A 280 -1.76 -9.09 -4.70
N LYS A 281 -2.42 -9.40 -5.82
CA LYS A 281 -2.31 -10.70 -6.51
C LYS A 281 -0.87 -10.97 -6.96
N THR A 282 -0.18 -9.96 -7.50
CA THR A 282 1.25 -10.07 -7.85
C THR A 282 2.12 -10.35 -6.62
N LEU A 283 1.87 -9.70 -5.48
CA LEU A 283 2.58 -10.02 -4.24
C LEU A 283 2.33 -11.47 -3.79
N VAL A 284 1.09 -11.95 -3.87
CA VAL A 284 0.75 -13.35 -3.58
C VAL A 284 1.44 -14.31 -4.54
N ARG A 285 1.50 -13.98 -5.84
CA ARG A 285 2.24 -14.75 -6.87
C ARG A 285 3.69 -14.96 -6.47
N PHE A 286 4.31 -13.98 -5.83
CA PHE A 286 5.71 -14.05 -5.38
C PHE A 286 5.90 -14.54 -3.94
N GLY A 287 4.85 -15.03 -3.29
CA GLY A 287 4.94 -15.70 -1.99
C GLY A 287 4.36 -14.93 -0.80
N ALA A 288 3.63 -13.83 -1.03
CA ALA A 288 2.86 -13.22 0.03
C ALA A 288 1.69 -14.12 0.48
N PRO A 289 1.26 -14.04 1.76
CA PRO A 289 0.12 -14.81 2.25
C PRO A 289 -1.18 -14.47 1.51
N LYS A 290 -1.95 -15.49 1.09
CA LYS A 290 -3.24 -15.29 0.38
C LYS A 290 -4.23 -14.40 1.16
N LYS A 291 -4.16 -14.42 2.50
CA LYS A 291 -5.01 -13.59 3.37
C LYS A 291 -4.92 -12.09 3.08
N ILE A 292 -3.82 -11.58 2.50
CA ILE A 292 -3.72 -10.15 2.17
C ILE A 292 -4.77 -9.68 1.14
N LEU A 293 -5.35 -10.61 0.38
CA LEU A 293 -6.42 -10.33 -0.58
C LEU A 293 -7.76 -10.07 0.13
N VAL A 294 -7.92 -10.60 1.35
CA VAL A 294 -9.15 -10.58 2.14
C VAL A 294 -9.04 -9.60 3.32
N ASP A 295 -7.88 -9.51 3.94
CA ASP A 295 -7.72 -8.73 5.17
C ASP A 295 -8.07 -7.25 4.96
N GLY A 296 -8.84 -6.71 5.89
CA GLY A 296 -9.25 -5.31 5.86
C GLY A 296 -8.09 -4.34 6.04
N LYS A 297 -7.06 -4.79 6.74
CA LYS A 297 -5.79 -4.10 7.00
C LYS A 297 -4.65 -5.08 6.70
N PRO A 298 -4.39 -5.37 5.42
CA PRO A 298 -3.45 -6.41 5.05
C PRO A 298 -2.02 -6.00 5.43
N HIS A 299 -1.25 -6.99 5.88
CA HIS A 299 0.17 -6.85 6.18
C HIS A 299 0.90 -8.10 5.67
N LEU A 300 2.12 -7.91 5.16
CA LEU A 300 2.91 -9.01 4.60
C LEU A 300 3.58 -9.85 5.69
N GLY A 301 3.92 -9.23 6.82
CA GLY A 301 4.80 -9.82 7.83
C GLY A 301 6.27 -9.61 7.46
N THR A 302 7.08 -9.22 8.45
CA THR A 302 8.49 -8.87 8.25
C THR A 302 9.34 -10.07 7.78
N ASP A 303 8.99 -11.29 8.18
CA ASP A 303 9.68 -12.52 7.79
C ASP A 303 9.42 -12.95 6.34
N LYS A 304 8.35 -12.46 5.71
CA LYS A 304 7.95 -12.84 4.35
C LYS A 304 8.54 -11.96 3.26
N LEU A 305 9.00 -10.76 3.60
CA LEU A 305 9.47 -9.79 2.61
C LEU A 305 10.75 -10.25 1.91
N VAL A 306 11.70 -10.85 2.64
CA VAL A 306 12.97 -11.31 2.05
C VAL A 306 12.74 -12.42 1.00
N PRO A 307 12.05 -13.54 1.32
CA PRO A 307 11.76 -14.57 0.32
C PRO A 307 10.91 -14.04 -0.85
N LEU A 308 9.96 -13.14 -0.59
CA LEU A 308 9.14 -12.54 -1.62
C LEU A 308 9.97 -11.75 -2.63
N LEU A 309 10.91 -10.92 -2.14
CA LEU A 309 11.80 -10.14 -3.01
C LEU A 309 12.72 -11.05 -3.84
N GLN A 310 13.25 -12.12 -3.25
CA GLN A 310 14.06 -13.10 -3.99
C GLN A 310 13.27 -13.76 -5.13
N ASN A 311 12.00 -14.11 -4.89
CA ASN A 311 11.12 -14.67 -5.92
C ASN A 311 10.80 -13.63 -7.00
N PHE A 312 10.54 -12.38 -6.60
CA PHE A 312 10.30 -11.27 -7.53
C PHE A 312 11.53 -11.04 -8.43
N ARG A 313 12.73 -10.94 -7.84
CA ARG A 313 13.99 -10.77 -8.54
C ARG A 313 14.24 -11.88 -9.55
N ARG A 314 14.07 -13.14 -9.13
CA ARG A 314 14.23 -14.31 -10.00
C ARG A 314 13.30 -14.23 -11.21
N HIS A 315 12.04 -13.86 -10.97
CA HIS A 315 11.09 -13.72 -12.05
C HIS A 315 11.43 -12.58 -13.02
N LEU A 316 11.91 -11.44 -12.53
CA LEU A 316 12.41 -10.38 -13.39
C LEU A 316 13.59 -10.86 -14.25
N GLN A 317 14.51 -11.65 -13.68
CA GLN A 317 15.63 -12.24 -14.42
C GLN A 317 15.16 -13.25 -15.48
N GLU A 318 14.15 -14.07 -15.17
CA GLU A 318 13.50 -14.98 -16.13
C GLU A 318 12.86 -14.22 -17.30
N LEU A 319 12.30 -13.03 -17.05
CA LEU A 319 11.80 -12.13 -18.09
C LEU A 319 12.91 -11.40 -18.88
N GLY A 320 14.19 -11.64 -18.55
CA GLY A 320 15.34 -11.02 -19.20
C GLY A 320 15.71 -9.63 -18.68
N VAL A 321 15.18 -9.21 -17.52
CA VAL A 321 15.58 -7.95 -16.89
C VAL A 321 17.00 -8.06 -16.35
N THR A 322 17.87 -7.13 -16.77
CA THR A 322 19.20 -7.00 -16.19
C THR A 322 19.12 -6.24 -14.86
N ILE A 323 19.60 -6.82 -13.77
CA ILE A 323 19.57 -6.18 -12.44
C ILE A 323 21.01 -5.91 -11.99
N LYS A 324 21.31 -4.66 -11.63
CA LYS A 324 22.63 -4.20 -11.17
C LYS A 324 22.48 -3.58 -9.77
N PHE A 325 22.82 -4.36 -8.75
CA PHE A 325 23.00 -3.88 -7.37
C PHE A 325 24.35 -3.16 -7.22
N GLY A 326 24.53 -2.44 -6.12
CA GLY A 326 25.76 -1.69 -5.84
C GLY A 326 26.08 -0.64 -6.92
N THR A 327 25.06 -0.17 -7.66
CA THR A 327 25.20 0.68 -8.84
C THR A 327 24.35 1.94 -8.67
N ARG A 328 24.98 3.01 -8.20
CA ARG A 328 24.31 4.30 -7.97
C ARG A 328 24.29 5.12 -9.26
N VAL A 329 23.15 5.72 -9.57
CA VAL A 329 23.07 6.76 -10.62
C VAL A 329 23.55 8.08 -10.03
N ASP A 330 24.65 8.60 -10.59
CA ASP A 330 25.23 9.88 -10.17
C ASP A 330 24.73 11.06 -11.01
N ASP A 331 24.35 10.81 -12.27
CA ASP A 331 24.03 11.88 -13.21
C ASP A 331 23.14 11.42 -14.37
N LEU A 332 22.46 12.36 -15.03
CA LEU A 332 21.71 12.11 -16.26
C LEU A 332 22.58 12.40 -17.49
N LEU A 333 22.40 11.60 -18.55
CA LEU A 333 22.90 11.93 -19.89
C LEU A 333 21.78 12.65 -20.62
N VAL A 334 21.99 13.92 -20.96
CA VAL A 334 20.97 14.78 -21.58
C VAL A 334 21.50 15.30 -22.91
N GLU A 335 20.74 15.06 -23.98
CA GLU A 335 21.03 15.55 -25.33
C GLU A 335 19.78 16.24 -25.87
N ASN A 336 19.92 17.47 -26.37
CA ASN A 336 18.82 18.26 -26.95
C ASN A 336 17.58 18.38 -26.03
N GLY A 337 17.79 18.40 -24.70
CA GLY A 337 16.70 18.45 -23.70
C GLY A 337 16.00 17.10 -23.44
N PHE A 338 16.51 16.00 -23.99
CA PHE A 338 16.02 14.65 -23.75
C PHE A 338 17.02 13.82 -22.94
N VAL A 339 16.52 13.04 -21.99
CA VAL A 339 17.34 12.07 -21.27
C VAL A 339 17.60 10.88 -22.19
N VAL A 340 18.87 10.64 -22.50
CA VAL A 340 19.34 9.55 -23.37
C VAL A 340 20.09 8.46 -22.59
N GLY A 341 20.16 8.60 -21.26
CA GLY A 341 20.84 7.64 -20.41
C GLY A 341 21.22 8.20 -19.04
N VAL A 342 22.12 7.49 -18.37
CA VAL A 342 22.60 7.82 -17.02
C VAL A 342 24.11 7.61 -16.90
N LYS A 343 24.75 8.38 -16.02
CA LYS A 343 26.08 8.06 -15.50
C LYS A 343 25.89 7.33 -14.18
N VAL A 344 26.59 6.22 -14.01
CA VAL A 344 26.52 5.44 -12.78
C VAL A 344 27.92 5.21 -12.21
N SER A 345 27.98 5.09 -10.90
CA SER A 345 29.14 4.60 -10.16
C SER A 345 28.83 3.27 -9.49
N ASN A 346 29.83 2.41 -9.45
CA ASN A 346 29.90 1.28 -8.53
C ASN A 346 31.23 1.35 -7.76
N LEU A 347 31.56 0.31 -6.99
CA LEU A 347 32.80 0.27 -6.20
C LEU A 347 34.11 0.28 -7.04
N ILE A 348 34.02 0.00 -8.34
CA ILE A 348 35.17 -0.28 -9.21
C ILE A 348 35.32 0.80 -10.29
N ASP A 349 34.22 1.26 -10.90
CA ASP A 349 34.24 2.15 -12.05
C ASP A 349 33.07 3.15 -12.10
N LYS A 350 33.23 4.11 -13.01
CA LYS A 350 32.17 5.01 -13.46
C LYS A 350 31.89 4.72 -14.92
N GLN A 351 30.64 4.49 -15.26
CA GLN A 351 30.23 4.12 -16.62
C GLN A 351 29.06 4.99 -17.09
N LYS A 352 28.98 5.17 -18.40
CA LYS A 352 27.84 5.80 -19.09
C LYS A 352 26.95 4.70 -19.67
N LEU A 353 25.68 4.71 -19.32
CA LEU A 353 24.69 3.74 -19.81
C LEU A 353 23.64 4.49 -20.63
N VAL A 354 23.47 4.09 -21.90
CA VAL A 354 22.52 4.69 -22.86
C VAL A 354 21.19 3.94 -22.81
N TYR A 355 20.09 4.70 -22.77
CA TYR A 355 18.72 4.21 -22.70
C TYR A 355 17.79 5.09 -23.55
N ASP A 356 16.74 4.48 -24.10
CA ASP A 356 15.68 5.20 -24.82
C ASP A 356 14.76 5.96 -23.83
N ALA A 357 14.66 5.47 -22.59
CA ALA A 357 13.96 6.14 -21.50
C ALA A 357 14.52 5.76 -20.12
N VAL A 358 14.34 6.64 -19.13
CA VAL A 358 14.74 6.40 -17.74
C VAL A 358 13.56 6.62 -16.79
N VAL A 359 13.30 5.65 -15.91
CA VAL A 359 12.30 5.73 -14.84
C VAL A 359 13.02 5.99 -13.52
N LEU A 360 12.75 7.12 -12.87
CA LEU A 360 13.28 7.43 -11.55
C LEU A 360 12.31 6.96 -10.45
N ALA A 361 12.65 5.84 -9.80
CA ALA A 361 11.91 5.22 -8.70
C ALA A 361 12.73 5.21 -7.39
N VAL A 362 13.46 6.30 -7.14
CA VAL A 362 14.55 6.41 -6.14
C VAL A 362 14.13 6.57 -4.68
N GLY A 363 12.82 6.71 -4.41
CA GLY A 363 12.32 7.02 -3.07
C GLY A 363 12.67 8.44 -2.60
N HIS A 364 12.18 8.82 -1.42
CA HIS A 364 12.36 10.19 -0.92
C HIS A 364 13.70 10.42 -0.19
N SER A 365 14.44 9.36 0.13
CA SER A 365 15.71 9.44 0.86
C SER A 365 16.91 9.75 -0.03
N ALA A 366 16.77 9.64 -1.36
CA ALA A 366 17.83 9.89 -2.34
C ALA A 366 18.09 11.39 -2.56
N ARG A 367 18.58 12.07 -1.51
CA ARG A 367 18.82 13.52 -1.50
C ARG A 367 19.82 13.96 -2.58
N ASP A 368 20.90 13.21 -2.72
CA ASP A 368 21.89 13.34 -3.79
C ASP A 368 21.26 13.35 -5.19
N THR A 369 20.29 12.47 -5.43
CA THR A 369 19.55 12.41 -6.70
C THR A 369 18.70 13.66 -6.90
N TYR A 370 18.04 14.18 -5.84
CA TYR A 370 17.28 15.43 -5.95
C TYR A 370 18.18 16.64 -6.21
N GLU A 371 19.38 16.69 -5.62
CA GLU A 371 20.39 17.71 -5.89
C GLU A 371 20.88 17.64 -7.35
N MET A 372 21.14 16.43 -7.85
CA MET A 372 21.45 16.20 -9.26
C MET A 372 20.32 16.69 -10.18
N LEU A 373 19.06 16.36 -9.89
CA LEU A 373 17.91 16.81 -10.67
C LEU A 373 17.79 18.35 -10.68
N LEU A 374 18.04 18.99 -9.54
CA LEU A 374 18.08 20.45 -9.44
C LEU A 374 19.19 21.04 -10.30
N SER A 375 20.38 20.42 -10.33
CA SER A 375 21.49 20.86 -11.18
C SER A 375 21.19 20.79 -12.67
N HIS A 376 20.29 19.87 -13.08
CA HIS A 376 19.77 19.75 -14.44
C HIS A 376 18.58 20.67 -14.73
N ASN A 377 18.22 21.58 -13.81
CA ASN A 377 17.04 22.44 -13.93
C ASN A 377 15.72 21.67 -14.11
N VAL A 378 15.65 20.43 -13.59
CA VAL A 378 14.39 19.69 -13.54
C VAL A 378 13.44 20.43 -12.61
N ASN A 379 12.19 20.58 -13.03
CA ASN A 379 11.18 21.26 -12.23
C ASN A 379 10.86 20.46 -10.95
N LEU A 380 11.35 20.93 -9.81
CA LEU A 380 11.08 20.39 -8.48
C LEU A 380 10.20 21.36 -7.71
N SER A 381 9.10 20.85 -7.15
CA SER A 381 8.20 21.62 -6.29
C SER A 381 8.31 21.14 -4.84
N GLN A 382 8.49 22.07 -3.90
CA GLN A 382 8.41 21.75 -2.48
C GLN A 382 7.05 21.16 -2.14
N LYS A 383 7.05 20.17 -1.25
CA LYS A 383 5.86 19.46 -0.81
C LYS A 383 5.88 19.34 0.71
N ASP A 384 4.78 19.73 1.34
CA ASP A 384 4.62 19.59 2.77
C ASP A 384 4.76 18.12 3.20
N PHE A 385 5.43 17.92 4.33
CA PHE A 385 5.60 16.63 4.97
C PHE A 385 5.41 16.79 6.48
N SER A 386 5.39 15.66 7.20
CA SER A 386 5.21 15.65 8.65
C SER A 386 6.46 15.10 9.34
N ILE A 387 6.76 15.67 10.49
CA ILE A 387 7.82 15.25 11.40
C ILE A 387 7.21 15.04 12.78
N GLY A 388 7.80 14.15 13.57
CA GLY A 388 7.33 13.85 14.90
C GLY A 388 8.30 12.93 15.64
N LEU A 389 7.80 12.34 16.72
CA LEU A 389 8.53 11.40 17.56
C LEU A 389 7.90 10.01 17.45
N ARG A 390 8.71 8.97 17.62
CA ARG A 390 8.22 7.62 17.88
C ARG A 390 7.78 7.56 19.34
N VAL A 391 6.55 7.12 19.58
CA VAL A 391 5.96 6.98 20.91
C VAL A 391 5.60 5.52 21.10
N GLU A 392 5.93 4.98 22.26
CA GLU A 392 5.78 3.56 22.58
C GLU A 392 4.98 3.37 23.86
N HIS A 393 4.13 2.35 23.85
CA HIS A 393 3.28 1.95 24.97
C HIS A 393 3.26 0.43 25.03
N PRO A 394 3.05 -0.18 26.21
CA PRO A 394 2.80 -1.62 26.30
C PRO A 394 1.63 -2.03 25.40
N GLN A 395 1.78 -3.11 24.64
CA GLN A 395 0.75 -3.56 23.70
C GLN A 395 -0.52 -3.99 24.44
N GLU A 396 -0.38 -4.55 25.64
CA GLU A 396 -1.47 -4.96 26.53
C GLU A 396 -2.36 -3.79 26.90
N LEU A 397 -1.77 -2.60 27.14
CA LEU A 397 -2.52 -1.38 27.42
C LEU A 397 -3.41 -0.99 26.23
N ILE A 398 -2.86 -1.05 25.01
CA ILE A 398 -3.62 -0.72 23.80
C ILE A 398 -4.72 -1.76 23.55
N ASN A 399 -4.43 -3.05 23.78
CA ASN A 399 -5.42 -4.12 23.68
C ASN A 399 -6.59 -3.89 24.66
N ALA A 400 -6.29 -3.59 25.92
CA ALA A 400 -7.30 -3.32 26.94
C ALA A 400 -8.19 -2.12 26.57
N ILE A 401 -7.60 -1.03 26.07
CA ILE A 401 -8.34 0.17 25.65
C ILE A 401 -9.25 -0.12 24.45
N GLN A 402 -8.78 -0.87 23.45
CA GLN A 402 -9.53 -1.11 22.22
C GLN A 402 -10.57 -2.23 22.36
N TYR A 403 -10.27 -3.27 23.14
CA TYR A 403 -11.03 -4.53 23.13
C TYR A 403 -11.66 -4.91 24.46
N SER A 404 -11.36 -4.20 25.55
CA SER A 404 -11.92 -4.49 26.88
C SER A 404 -11.74 -5.98 27.24
N GLU A 405 -12.81 -6.73 27.53
CA GLU A 405 -12.78 -8.15 27.89
C GLU A 405 -12.09 -9.04 26.84
N LEU A 406 -12.16 -8.68 25.54
CA LEU A 406 -11.50 -9.44 24.48
C LEU A 406 -9.98 -9.22 24.41
N ALA A 407 -9.42 -8.34 25.23
CA ALA A 407 -7.98 -8.08 25.25
C ALA A 407 -7.17 -9.33 25.63
N GLU A 408 -7.72 -10.18 26.51
CA GLU A 408 -7.08 -11.44 26.93
C GLU A 408 -6.96 -12.46 25.79
N GLU A 409 -7.81 -12.36 24.77
CA GLU A 409 -7.70 -13.22 23.59
C GLU A 409 -6.48 -12.88 22.73
N VAL A 410 -5.89 -11.69 22.87
CA VAL A 410 -4.70 -11.26 22.12
C VAL A 410 -3.45 -11.71 22.87
N ASN A 411 -2.94 -12.89 22.55
CA ASN A 411 -1.73 -13.44 23.18
C ASN A 411 -0.56 -13.43 22.20
N ASN A 412 0.36 -12.46 22.34
CA ASN A 412 1.58 -12.36 21.53
C ASN A 412 1.31 -12.42 20.00
N GLY A 413 0.27 -11.72 19.54
CA GLY A 413 -0.14 -11.72 18.13
C GLY A 413 -1.00 -12.91 17.68
N ARG A 414 -1.24 -13.87 18.58
CA ARG A 414 -2.11 -15.03 18.39
C ARG A 414 -3.47 -14.80 19.03
N GLY A 415 -4.45 -15.60 18.63
CA GLY A 415 -5.82 -15.53 19.13
C GLY A 415 -6.83 -15.23 18.03
N ARG A 416 -8.11 -15.16 18.42
CA ARG A 416 -9.22 -14.92 17.49
C ARG A 416 -9.32 -13.45 17.09
N VAL A 417 -8.92 -12.55 17.97
CA VAL A 417 -8.97 -11.10 17.78
C VAL A 417 -7.62 -10.59 17.26
N PRO A 418 -7.60 -9.65 16.29
CA PRO A 418 -6.34 -9.05 15.82
C PRO A 418 -5.64 -8.27 16.92
N VAL A 419 -4.33 -8.03 16.77
CA VAL A 419 -3.60 -7.13 17.68
C VAL A 419 -4.14 -5.72 17.54
N ALA A 420 -4.40 -5.05 18.67
CA ALA A 420 -5.03 -3.75 18.67
C ALA A 420 -4.16 -2.70 17.96
N ASP A 421 -4.80 -1.94 17.09
CA ASP A 421 -4.24 -0.78 16.44
C ASP A 421 -5.02 0.49 16.80
N TYR A 422 -4.39 1.65 16.63
CA TYR A 422 -5.06 2.92 16.81
C TYR A 422 -4.68 3.92 15.71
N LYS A 423 -5.59 4.87 15.52
CA LYS A 423 -5.36 6.06 14.72
C LYS A 423 -5.94 7.27 15.45
N VAL A 424 -5.09 8.20 15.84
CA VAL A 424 -5.48 9.44 16.52
C VAL A 424 -5.16 10.62 15.62
N THR A 425 -6.05 11.61 15.62
CA THR A 425 -5.85 12.92 15.01
C THR A 425 -6.36 13.96 15.99
N ASP A 426 -5.59 15.01 16.21
CA ASP A 426 -5.99 16.15 17.03
C ASP A 426 -5.61 17.48 16.35
N TYR A 427 -6.42 18.50 16.60
CA TYR A 427 -6.25 19.85 16.08
C TYR A 427 -5.85 20.75 17.24
N LEU A 428 -4.56 21.10 17.33
CA LEU A 428 -4.08 21.95 18.40
C LEU A 428 -4.47 23.40 18.13
N ASN A 429 -5.52 23.85 18.80
CA ASN A 429 -5.83 25.27 18.92
C ASN A 429 -4.82 25.93 19.87
N THR A 430 -4.23 27.02 19.40
CA THR A 430 -3.16 27.81 20.06
C THR A 430 -3.53 28.37 21.44
N ASN A 431 -4.77 28.23 21.90
CA ASN A 431 -5.22 28.72 23.20
C ASN A 431 -4.80 27.84 24.39
N ARG A 432 -4.36 26.58 24.17
CA ARG A 432 -4.00 25.64 25.26
C ARG A 432 -2.51 25.50 25.52
N LEU A 433 -1.66 25.97 24.62
CA LEU A 433 -0.21 25.91 24.75
C LEU A 433 0.33 27.29 24.45
N GLN A 434 1.12 27.87 25.35
CA GLN A 434 1.91 29.10 25.13
C GLN A 434 2.99 28.81 24.07
N SER A 435 2.57 28.55 22.85
CA SER A 435 3.44 28.29 21.70
C SER A 435 3.62 29.61 20.94
N PRO A 436 4.87 30.01 20.65
CA PRO A 436 5.16 31.27 19.96
C PRO A 436 4.76 31.26 18.47
N SER A 437 4.15 30.18 17.96
CA SER A 437 3.66 30.10 16.59
C SER A 437 2.14 30.25 16.53
N PRO A 438 1.60 31.28 15.84
CA PRO A 438 0.15 31.52 15.70
C PRO A 438 -0.56 30.53 14.75
N ILE A 439 0.14 29.52 14.24
CA ILE A 439 -0.36 28.55 13.27
C ILE A 439 -0.89 27.33 14.01
N GLY A 440 -2.20 27.10 13.96
CA GLY A 440 -2.81 25.85 14.42
C GLY A 440 -2.14 24.66 13.72
N ARG A 441 -1.67 23.68 14.50
CA ARG A 441 -0.99 22.49 13.97
C ARG A 441 -1.87 21.27 14.16
N ASN A 442 -1.87 20.41 13.16
CA ASN A 442 -2.54 19.12 13.23
C ASN A 442 -1.53 18.09 13.72
N CYS A 443 -1.88 17.38 14.79
CA CYS A 443 -1.12 16.22 15.27
C CYS A 443 -1.86 14.96 14.89
N TYR A 444 -1.15 13.92 14.47
CA TYR A 444 -1.77 12.64 14.14
C TYR A 444 -0.78 11.50 14.29
N SER A 445 -1.29 10.32 14.60
CA SER A 445 -0.50 9.08 14.60
C SER A 445 -0.21 8.63 13.17
N PHE A 446 1.04 8.27 12.88
CA PHE A 446 1.47 7.77 11.58
C PHE A 446 2.29 6.49 11.74
N CYS A 447 2.14 5.55 10.80
CA CYS A 447 2.89 4.29 10.76
C CYS A 447 2.89 3.53 12.10
N MET A 448 1.75 3.54 12.81
CA MET A 448 1.60 2.82 14.08
C MET A 448 1.82 1.32 13.83
N CYS A 449 2.68 0.66 14.60
CA CYS A 449 3.04 -0.76 14.46
C CYS A 449 2.65 -1.54 15.74
N PRO A 450 1.59 -2.37 15.70
CA PRO A 450 1.21 -3.20 16.84
C PRO A 450 2.29 -4.22 17.18
N GLY A 451 2.68 -4.33 18.45
CA GLY A 451 3.66 -5.32 18.93
C GLY A 451 5.05 -5.20 18.29
N GLY A 452 5.39 -4.03 17.74
CA GLY A 452 6.68 -3.80 17.10
C GLY A 452 7.84 -3.66 18.10
N GLN A 453 9.07 -3.77 17.59
CA GLN A 453 10.30 -3.55 18.37
C GLN A 453 10.84 -2.12 18.12
N GLY A 454 11.22 -1.44 19.20
CA GLY A 454 11.71 -0.05 19.25
C GLY A 454 13.10 0.15 18.67
#